data_AF-A0A4Y2KJB0-F1
#
_entry.id   AF-A0A4Y2KJB0-F1
#
_cell.length_a   1.000
_cell.length_b   1.000
_cell.length_c   1.000
_cell.angle_alpha   90.00
_cell.angle_beta   90.00
_cell.angle_gamma   90.00
#
_symmetry.space_group_name_H-M   'P 1'
#
loop_
_entity.id
_entity.type
_entity.pdbx_description
1 polymer ?
#
loop_
_entity_poly.entity_id
_entity_poly.type
_entity_poly.pdbx_seq_one_letter_code
_entity_poly.pdbx_strand_id
1 'polypeptide(L)'
;MTLKERNFGRLTRILKQDRRAALLQIAADFNRGASTRVSVLNFQQFVIYMVVRSRRTTIVPLLTARHKDLCIAWVHQHSHSTVYDRKHVAWSDDSRFQLYRADGRVRVWKKPHDSMDPTC
;
A
#
# COMPACT_ATOMS: atom_id res chain seq x y z
N MET A 1 -29.46 -2.52 -7.99
CA MET A 1 -29.15 -3.83 -8.62
C MET A 1 -28.16 -4.55 -7.72
N THR A 2 -28.58 -5.65 -7.09
CA THR A 2 -27.79 -6.37 -6.07
C THR A 2 -26.84 -7.37 -6.73
N LEU A 3 -25.57 -7.35 -6.31
CA LEU A 3 -24.53 -8.25 -6.81
C LEU A 3 -24.73 -9.64 -6.17
N LYS A 4 -24.96 -10.70 -6.96
CA LYS A 4 -25.06 -12.09 -6.46
C LYS A 4 -23.75 -12.55 -5.78
N GLU A 5 -23.82 -13.49 -4.84
CA GLU A 5 -22.66 -14.00 -4.08
C GLU A 5 -21.47 -14.47 -4.94
N ARG A 6 -21.75 -15.10 -6.09
CA ARG A 6 -20.74 -15.53 -7.07
C ARG A 6 -19.82 -14.39 -7.55
N ASN A 7 -20.32 -13.16 -7.50
CA ASN A 7 -19.57 -11.97 -7.92
C ASN A 7 -18.55 -11.51 -6.87
N PHE A 8 -18.75 -11.79 -5.57
CA PHE A 8 -17.78 -11.43 -4.53
C PHE A 8 -16.51 -12.28 -4.61
N GLY A 9 -16.63 -13.59 -4.87
CA GLY A 9 -15.47 -14.46 -5.08
C GLY A 9 -14.64 -14.03 -6.29
N ARG A 10 -15.32 -13.66 -7.38
CA ARG A 10 -14.67 -13.14 -8.59
C ARG A 10 -13.98 -11.80 -8.35
N LEU A 11 -14.66 -10.87 -7.68
CA LEU A 11 -14.08 -9.58 -7.28
C LEU A 11 -12.82 -9.77 -6.41
N THR A 12 -12.88 -10.67 -5.43
CA THR A 12 -11.75 -10.99 -4.55
C THR A 12 -10.54 -11.52 -5.35
N ARG A 13 -10.77 -12.36 -6.38
CA ARG A 13 -9.69 -12.87 -7.23
C ARG A 13 -9.02 -11.77 -8.04
N ILE A 14 -9.79 -10.85 -8.62
CA ILE A 14 -9.27 -9.71 -9.38
C ILE A 14 -8.44 -8.82 -8.46
N LEU A 15 -8.94 -8.50 -7.26
CA LEU A 15 -8.23 -7.66 -6.29
C LEU A 15 -6.95 -8.31 -5.72
N LYS A 16 -6.90 -9.65 -5.63
CA LYS A 16 -5.69 -10.39 -5.23
C LYS A 16 -4.62 -10.39 -6.33
N GLN A 17 -5.04 -10.43 -7.59
CA GLN A 17 -4.13 -10.45 -8.74
C GLN A 17 -3.44 -9.10 -8.92
N ASP A 18 -4.20 -8.00 -8.87
CA ASP A 18 -3.64 -6.66 -8.88
C ASP A 18 -4.41 -5.74 -7.94
N ARG A 19 -3.86 -5.55 -6.74
CA ARG A 19 -4.44 -4.64 -5.73
C ARG A 19 -4.18 -3.16 -6.04
N ARG A 20 -3.30 -2.85 -7.00
CA ARG A 20 -2.85 -1.49 -7.32
C ARG A 20 -3.52 -0.90 -8.56
N ALA A 21 -4.20 -1.73 -9.34
CA ALA A 21 -4.95 -1.29 -10.52
C ALA A 21 -5.95 -0.18 -10.19
N ALA A 22 -6.17 0.73 -11.14
CA ALA A 22 -7.13 1.81 -10.98
C ALA A 22 -8.56 1.24 -10.91
N LEU A 23 -9.43 1.85 -10.10
CA LEU A 23 -10.81 1.40 -9.91
C LEU A 23 -11.56 1.19 -11.24
N LEU A 24 -11.33 2.05 -12.22
CA LEU A 24 -11.91 1.96 -13.57
C LEU A 24 -11.46 0.72 -14.33
N GLN A 25 -10.18 0.35 -14.22
CA GLN A 25 -9.62 -0.84 -14.86
C GLN A 25 -10.18 -2.11 -14.22
N ILE A 26 -10.22 -2.14 -12.88
CA ILE A 26 -10.79 -3.25 -12.12
C ILE A 26 -12.28 -3.43 -12.46
N ALA A 27 -13.04 -2.33 -12.56
CA ALA A 27 -14.46 -2.36 -12.96
C ALA A 27 -14.65 -2.87 -14.39
N ALA A 28 -13.78 -2.47 -15.34
CA ALA A 28 -13.82 -2.94 -16.71
C ALA A 28 -13.53 -4.45 -16.81
N ASP A 29 -12.51 -4.93 -16.10
CA ASP A 29 -12.15 -6.35 -16.05
C ASP A 29 -13.22 -7.20 -15.37
N PHE A 30 -13.86 -6.66 -14.32
CA PHE A 30 -15.03 -7.27 -13.71
C PHE A 30 -16.19 -7.39 -14.72
N ASN A 31 -16.49 -6.31 -15.45
CA ASN A 31 -17.57 -6.28 -16.42
C ASN A 31 -17.32 -7.17 -17.67
N ARG A 32 -16.07 -7.45 -18.06
CA ARG A 32 -15.73 -8.29 -19.24
C ARG A 32 -16.30 -9.72 -19.19
N GLY A 33 -16.51 -10.27 -17.99
CA GLY A 33 -17.04 -11.62 -17.79
C GLY A 33 -18.32 -11.67 -16.95
N ALA A 34 -18.97 -10.51 -16.71
CA ALA A 34 -20.18 -10.44 -15.91
C ALA A 34 -21.41 -10.51 -16.82
N SER A 35 -22.42 -11.29 -16.44
CA SER A 35 -23.71 -11.34 -17.14
C SER A 35 -24.49 -10.03 -17.07
N THR A 36 -24.07 -9.11 -16.19
CA THR A 36 -24.70 -7.81 -15.97
C THR A 36 -23.60 -6.78 -15.76
N ARG A 37 -23.63 -5.69 -16.53
CA ARG A 37 -22.69 -4.57 -16.36
C ARG A 37 -23.03 -3.79 -15.09
N VAL A 38 -22.01 -3.54 -14.27
CA VAL A 38 -22.11 -2.73 -13.06
C VAL A 38 -21.46 -1.38 -13.33
N SER A 39 -22.14 -0.30 -12.94
CA SER A 39 -21.56 1.04 -12.99
C SER A 39 -20.40 1.18 -12.02
N VAL A 40 -19.48 2.09 -12.31
CA VAL A 40 -18.28 2.32 -11.48
C VAL A 40 -18.65 2.75 -10.05
N LEU A 41 -19.70 3.55 -9.88
CA LEU A 41 -20.16 4.00 -8.55
C LEU A 41 -20.66 2.84 -7.69
N ASN A 42 -21.49 1.95 -8.27
CA ASN A 42 -21.95 0.76 -7.57
C ASN A 42 -20.77 -0.18 -7.27
N PHE A 43 -19.84 -0.32 -8.22
CA PHE A 43 -18.62 -1.09 -8.05
C PHE A 43 -17.76 -0.58 -6.88
N GLN A 44 -17.58 0.75 -6.78
CA GLN A 44 -16.87 1.39 -5.67
C GLN A 44 -17.50 1.07 -4.32
N GLN A 45 -18.83 1.16 -4.22
CA GLN A 45 -19.56 0.84 -3.01
C GLN A 45 -19.34 -0.62 -2.59
N PHE A 46 -19.32 -1.57 -3.53
CA PHE A 46 -19.03 -2.97 -3.24
C PHE A 46 -17.60 -3.19 -2.75
N VAL A 47 -16.61 -2.51 -3.33
CA VAL A 47 -15.21 -2.58 -2.88
C VAL A 47 -15.06 -2.04 -1.45
N ILE A 48 -15.75 -0.95 -1.12
CA ILE A 48 -15.78 -0.39 0.24
C ILE A 48 -16.47 -1.35 1.22
N TYR A 49 -17.58 -1.96 0.82
CA TYR A 49 -18.31 -2.95 1.62
C TYR A 49 -17.42 -4.17 1.97
N MET A 50 -16.57 -4.60 1.04
CA MET A 50 -15.58 -5.66 1.29
C MET A 50 -14.34 -5.20 2.10
N VAL A 51 -14.37 -4.01 2.69
CA VAL A 51 -13.29 -3.43 3.53
C VAL A 51 -11.96 -3.27 2.76
N VAL A 52 -12.01 -3.22 1.43
CA VAL A 52 -10.82 -2.97 0.63
C VAL A 52 -10.65 -1.47 0.46
N ARG A 53 -9.63 -0.93 1.12
CA ARG A 53 -9.22 0.47 1.00
C ARG A 53 -7.99 0.63 0.11
N SER A 54 -7.90 1.78 -0.54
CA SER A 54 -6.66 2.23 -1.19
C SER A 54 -5.51 2.20 -0.18
N ARG A 55 -4.35 1.69 -0.62
CA ARG A 55 -3.12 1.68 0.19
C ARG A 55 -2.02 2.37 -0.60
N ARG A 56 -1.25 3.21 0.07
CA ARG A 56 0.01 3.70 -0.49
C ARG A 56 1.01 2.55 -0.53
N THR A 57 1.80 2.51 -1.59
CA THR A 57 2.96 1.61 -1.67
C THR A 57 3.89 1.93 -0.50
N THR A 58 4.27 0.92 0.27
CA THR A 58 5.36 1.06 1.24
C THR A 58 6.65 1.29 0.45
N ILE A 59 7.34 2.40 0.74
CA ILE A 59 8.66 2.66 0.16
C ILE A 59 9.64 1.76 0.91
N VAL A 60 10.16 0.75 0.22
CA VAL A 60 11.15 -0.18 0.76
C VAL A 60 12.39 -0.16 -0.12
N PRO A 61 13.60 -0.35 0.44
CA PRO A 61 14.80 -0.53 -0.35
C PRO A 61 14.62 -1.69 -1.33
N LEU A 62 15.08 -1.51 -2.57
CA LEU A 62 15.07 -2.60 -3.54
C LEU A 62 16.15 -3.61 -3.17
N LEU A 63 15.74 -4.80 -2.76
CA LEU A 63 16.65 -5.89 -2.41
C LEU A 63 16.79 -6.87 -3.56
N THR A 64 18.04 -7.22 -3.90
CA THR A 64 18.37 -8.33 -4.80
C THR A 64 18.02 -9.67 -4.13
N ALA A 65 17.98 -10.76 -4.89
CA ALA A 65 17.76 -12.10 -4.33
C ALA A 65 18.83 -12.44 -3.27
N ARG A 66 20.11 -12.20 -3.59
CA ARG A 66 21.24 -12.40 -2.67
C ARG A 66 21.08 -11.66 -1.35
N HIS A 67 20.62 -10.39 -1.38
CA HIS A 67 20.40 -9.63 -0.14
C HIS A 67 19.33 -10.29 0.73
N LYS A 68 18.24 -10.78 0.13
CA LYS A 68 17.17 -11.47 0.87
C LYS A 68 17.67 -12.76 1.50
N ASP A 69 18.42 -13.56 0.77
CA ASP A 69 18.98 -14.81 1.26
C ASP A 69 19.93 -14.57 2.44
N LEU A 70 20.80 -13.56 2.34
CA LEU A 70 21.70 -13.15 3.42
C LEU A 70 20.92 -12.65 4.65
N CYS A 71 19.88 -11.84 4.47
CA CYS A 71 19.03 -11.39 5.58
C CYS A 71 18.36 -12.58 6.29
N ILE A 72 17.83 -13.55 5.53
CA ILE A 72 17.19 -14.75 6.09
C ILE A 72 18.21 -15.61 6.84
N ALA A 73 19.37 -15.88 6.24
CA ALA A 73 20.44 -16.64 6.87
C ALA A 73 20.91 -15.99 8.18
N TRP A 74 21.10 -14.66 8.17
CA TRP A 74 21.49 -13.91 9.35
C TRP A 74 20.44 -14.02 10.47
N VAL A 75 19.15 -13.90 10.14
CA VAL A 75 18.05 -14.06 11.11
C VAL A 75 18.05 -15.46 11.71
N HIS A 76 18.23 -16.52 10.90
CA HIS A 76 18.29 -17.88 11.41
C HIS A 76 19.48 -18.10 12.33
N GLN A 77 20.66 -17.61 11.95
CA GLN A 77 21.89 -17.72 12.73
C GLN A 77 21.80 -17.00 14.08
N HIS A 78 21.07 -15.87 14.15
CA HIS A 78 20.94 -15.05 15.36
C HIS A 78 19.56 -15.17 16.01
N SER A 79 18.78 -16.20 15.66
CA SER A 79 17.40 -16.38 16.13
C SER A 79 17.31 -16.63 17.64
N HIS A 80 18.33 -17.26 18.22
CA HIS A 80 18.43 -17.58 19.65
C HIS A 80 19.17 -16.52 20.48
N SER A 81 19.64 -15.42 19.87
CA SER A 81 20.41 -14.40 20.59
C SER A 81 19.58 -13.74 21.69
N THR A 82 20.09 -13.82 22.92
CA THR A 82 19.42 -13.30 24.11
C THR A 82 19.61 -11.79 24.26
N VAL A 83 18.87 -11.18 25.18
CA VAL A 83 19.04 -9.76 25.52
C VAL A 83 20.46 -9.50 26.06
N TYR A 84 21.07 -10.46 26.76
CA TYR A 84 22.44 -10.32 27.27
C TYR A 84 23.45 -10.28 26.13
N ASP A 85 23.34 -11.19 25.16
CA ASP A 85 24.23 -11.23 23.99
C ASP A 85 24.19 -9.91 23.20
N ARG A 86 23.00 -9.31 23.09
CA ARG A 86 22.81 -8.02 22.40
C ARG A 86 23.44 -6.83 23.13
N LYS A 87 23.60 -6.90 24.47
CA LYS A 87 24.24 -5.82 25.25
C LYS A 87 25.74 -5.68 24.96
N HIS A 88 26.36 -6.73 24.42
CA HIS A 88 27.78 -6.75 24.07
C HIS A 88 28.03 -6.34 22.62
N VAL A 89 26.99 -6.05 21.83
CA VAL A 89 27.13 -5.60 20.45
C VAL A 89 27.14 -4.07 20.39
N ALA A 90 28.24 -3.51 19.90
CA ALA A 90 28.33 -2.10 19.57
C ALA A 90 27.83 -1.87 18.12
N TRP A 91 26.72 -1.14 17.98
CA TRP A 91 26.15 -0.76 16.68
C TRP A 91 26.69 0.60 16.23
N SER A 92 26.98 0.75 14.94
CA SER A 92 27.35 2.03 14.33
C SER A 92 26.54 2.27 13.05
N ASP A 93 26.04 3.49 12.89
CA ASP A 93 25.40 3.97 11.67
C ASP A 93 25.64 5.48 11.54
N ASP A 94 25.68 5.98 10.31
CA ASP A 94 25.85 7.40 9.99
C ASP A 94 24.53 7.97 9.46
N SER A 95 23.89 8.81 10.26
CA SER A 95 22.66 9.51 9.86
C SER A 95 22.95 10.93 9.41
N ARG A 96 22.23 11.38 8.36
CA ARG A 96 22.24 12.77 7.91
C ARG A 96 21.10 13.54 8.55
N PHE A 97 21.42 14.61 9.25
CA PHE A 97 20.43 15.55 9.79
C PHE A 97 20.27 16.76 8.88
N GLN A 98 19.04 17.07 8.47
CA GLN A 98 18.72 18.23 7.65
C GLN A 98 18.07 19.32 8.51
N LEU A 99 18.56 20.57 8.40
CA LEU A 99 18.00 21.73 9.11
C LEU A 99 16.63 22.17 8.54
N TYR A 100 16.39 21.93 7.25
CA TYR A 100 15.12 22.20 6.58
C TYR A 100 14.65 20.95 5.82
N ARG A 101 13.33 20.71 5.77
CA ARG A 101 12.77 19.57 5.02
C ARG A 101 13.00 19.76 3.52
N ALA A 102 13.65 18.80 2.89
CA ALA A 102 13.99 18.87 1.47
C ALA A 102 12.78 18.89 0.52
N ASP A 103 11.60 18.43 0.94
CA ASP A 103 10.43 18.35 0.06
C ASP A 103 9.57 19.61 0.03
N GLY A 104 9.75 20.55 0.97
CA GLY A 104 9.04 21.84 1.03
C GLY A 104 7.50 21.74 1.13
N ARG A 105 6.94 20.53 1.24
CA ARG A 105 5.48 20.33 1.17
C ARG A 105 4.84 20.54 2.54
N VAL A 106 4.01 21.57 2.63
CA VAL A 106 3.14 21.81 3.78
C VAL A 106 1.76 21.21 3.49
N ARG A 107 1.20 20.47 4.45
CA ARG A 107 -0.21 20.03 4.39
C ARG A 107 -1.08 21.05 5.11
N VAL A 108 -1.99 21.67 4.37
CA VAL A 108 -2.93 22.66 4.89
C VAL A 108 -4.34 22.08 4.83
N TRP A 109 -5.10 22.20 5.91
CA TRP A 109 -6.53 21.86 5.92
C TRP A 109 -7.34 23.02 5.34
N LYS A 110 -8.29 22.72 4.47
CA LYS A 110 -9.09 23.73 3.78
C LYS A 110 -10.48 23.22 3.44
N LYS A 111 -11.46 24.13 3.31
CA LYS A 111 -12.76 23.73 2.79
C LYS A 111 -12.67 23.50 1.28
N PRO A 112 -13.50 22.60 0.72
CA PRO A 112 -13.59 22.43 -0.72
C PRO A 112 -13.95 23.75 -1.41
N HIS A 113 -13.27 24.08 -2.51
CA HIS A 113 -13.48 25.27 -3.36
C HIS A 113 -12.98 26.61 -2.82
N ASP A 114 -12.31 26.66 -1.68
CA ASP A 114 -11.64 27.90 -1.26
C ASP A 114 -10.47 28.23 -2.23
N SER A 115 -10.24 29.50 -2.55
CA SER A 115 -9.15 29.97 -3.42
C SER A 115 -7.78 29.94 -2.71
N MET A 116 -6.73 29.50 -3.40
CA MET A 116 -5.38 29.44 -2.82
C MET A 116 -4.87 30.87 -2.56
N ASP A 117 -4.27 31.11 -1.39
CA ASP A 117 -3.57 32.37 -1.16
C ASP A 117 -2.33 32.39 -2.07
N PRO A 118 -2.11 33.44 -2.87
CA PRO A 118 -0.96 33.53 -3.78
C PRO A 118 0.40 33.52 -3.06
N THR A 119 0.44 33.63 -1.74
CA THR A 119 1.66 33.58 -0.92
C THR A 119 1.95 32.21 -0.29
N CYS A 120 1.09 31.20 -0.49
CA CYS A 120 1.24 29.84 0.04
C CYS A 120 2.07 28.89 -0.84
#